data_AF-A0AAD8CCA4-F1
#
_entry.id   AF-A0AAD8CCA4-F1
#
_cell.length_a   1.000
_cell.length_b   1.000
_cell.length_c   1.000
_cell.angle_alpha   90.00
_cell.angle_beta   90.00
_cell.angle_gamma   90.00
#
_symmetry.space_group_name_H-M   'P 1'
#
loop_
_entity.id
_entity.type
_entity.pdbx_description
1 polymer ?
#
loop_
_entity_poly.entity_id
_entity_poly.type
_entity_poly.pdbx_seq_one_letter_code
_entity_poly.pdbx_strand_id
1 'polypeptide(L)'
;MAKFMKSAFQNPLSFYGILLIEVLAYSSYGVFINLSRVNGIIMYKSSSLVLLLEIIKFTISFMILWSEKNKLNYKQIKFRSVISFSLPALCYGINNNLAVYMQDYMDPSTFQVLCNLKIVSTAVLYRLIMNRKLKFVQWLSLTLMTLAGMLNSYIGMKDKPQSLNDVYLTPVGLSLTLVYCFLSGLAGVYTEYILKKEPMTLLSLQNCYLYIFGILFNFTFWYSQTAEDESLLQGFTLYTWLILLTQTEKI
;
A
#
# COMPACT_ATOMS: atom_id res chain seq x y z
N MET A 1 19.88 2.71 -3.48
CA MET A 1 19.09 3.75 -2.80
C MET A 1 19.93 4.76 -2.01
N ALA A 2 21.04 4.37 -1.36
CA ALA A 2 21.87 5.31 -0.58
C ALA A 2 22.47 6.51 -1.35
N LYS A 3 22.57 6.48 -2.70
CA LYS A 3 23.01 7.61 -3.54
C LYS A 3 21.85 8.45 -4.10
N PHE A 4 20.74 7.81 -4.50
CA PHE A 4 19.53 8.48 -5.00
C PHE A 4 18.70 9.10 -3.86
N MET A 5 18.51 8.38 -2.74
CA MET A 5 18.01 8.97 -1.50
C MET A 5 18.98 9.99 -0.92
N LYS A 6 20.32 9.81 -0.96
CA LYS A 6 21.23 10.89 -0.52
C LYS A 6 21.04 12.15 -1.36
N SER A 7 20.90 12.02 -2.67
CA SER A 7 20.67 13.15 -3.57
C SER A 7 19.30 13.81 -3.33
N ALA A 8 18.24 13.03 -3.12
CA ALA A 8 16.90 13.55 -2.81
C ALA A 8 16.81 14.16 -1.39
N PHE A 9 17.51 13.60 -0.40
CA PHE A 9 17.64 14.17 0.95
C PHE A 9 18.66 15.32 1.03
N GLN A 10 19.55 15.47 0.04
CA GLN A 10 20.48 16.61 -0.04
C GLN A 10 19.79 17.85 -0.60
N ASN A 11 18.80 17.69 -1.49
CA ASN A 11 17.99 18.78 -2.01
C ASN A 11 16.60 18.78 -1.37
N PRO A 12 16.34 19.60 -0.35
CA PRO A 12 15.06 19.62 0.36
C PRO A 12 13.88 19.87 -0.59
N LEU A 13 14.08 20.63 -1.67
CA LEU A 13 13.08 20.87 -2.72
C LEU A 13 12.62 19.58 -3.43
N SER A 14 13.54 18.65 -3.73
CA SER A 14 13.18 17.37 -4.36
C SER A 14 12.42 16.45 -3.41
N PHE A 15 12.77 16.47 -2.12
CA PHE A 15 12.07 15.72 -1.08
C PHE A 15 10.63 16.23 -0.88
N TYR A 16 10.45 17.55 -0.72
CA TYR A 16 9.12 18.14 -0.60
C TYR A 16 8.28 17.96 -1.87
N GLY A 17 8.91 18.00 -3.05
CA GLY A 17 8.24 17.70 -4.32
C GLY A 17 7.69 16.27 -4.38
N ILE A 18 8.49 15.27 -3.99
CA ILE A 18 8.05 13.87 -3.91
C ILE A 18 6.89 13.72 -2.91
N LEU A 19 7.01 14.31 -1.72
CA LEU A 19 5.94 14.26 -0.73
C LEU A 19 4.64 14.90 -1.22
N LEU A 20 4.72 16.03 -1.92
CA LEU A 20 3.54 16.71 -2.45
C LEU A 20 2.85 15.83 -3.50
N ILE A 21 3.62 15.21 -4.40
CA ILE A 21 3.11 14.27 -5.40
C ILE A 21 2.42 13.08 -4.71
N GLU A 22 3.06 12.47 -3.70
CA GLU A 22 2.49 11.36 -2.95
C GLU A 22 1.16 11.73 -2.25
N VAL A 23 1.07 12.93 -1.68
CA VAL A 23 -0.16 13.42 -1.03
C VAL A 23 -1.28 13.64 -2.06
N LEU A 24 -0.97 14.23 -3.21
CA LEU A 24 -1.94 14.41 -4.30
C LEU A 24 -2.41 13.08 -4.89
N ALA A 25 -1.50 12.13 -5.11
CA ALA A 25 -1.85 10.80 -5.60
C ALA A 25 -2.69 10.01 -4.58
N TYR A 26 -2.34 10.08 -3.28
CA TYR A 26 -3.10 9.39 -2.24
C TYR A 26 -4.50 9.96 -2.04
N SER A 27 -4.65 11.29 -2.10
CA SER A 27 -5.95 11.97 -1.98
C SER A 27 -6.85 11.74 -3.20
N SER A 28 -6.29 11.73 -4.41
CA SER A 28 -7.05 11.48 -5.64
C SER A 28 -7.54 10.04 -5.79
N TYR A 29 -6.82 9.06 -5.22
CA TYR A 29 -7.19 7.64 -5.25
C TYR A 29 -8.63 7.38 -4.75
N GLY A 30 -9.01 7.94 -3.60
CA GLY A 30 -10.36 7.75 -3.05
C GLY A 30 -11.45 8.37 -3.94
N VAL A 31 -11.14 9.51 -4.55
CA VAL A 31 -12.05 10.18 -5.50
C VAL A 31 -12.25 9.32 -6.74
N PHE A 32 -11.18 8.77 -7.32
CA PHE A 32 -11.28 7.93 -8.51
C PHE A 32 -11.98 6.60 -8.24
N ILE A 33 -11.82 5.99 -7.06
CA ILE A 33 -12.63 4.82 -6.66
C ILE A 33 -14.11 5.18 -6.67
N ASN A 34 -14.50 6.30 -6.06
CA ASN A 34 -15.89 6.71 -6.01
C ASN A 34 -16.45 7.00 -7.41
N LEU A 35 -15.69 7.65 -8.29
CA LEU A 35 -16.06 7.89 -9.69
C LEU A 35 -16.10 6.62 -10.54
N SER A 36 -15.36 5.58 -10.16
CA SER A 36 -15.37 4.30 -10.86
C SER A 36 -16.61 3.45 -10.55
N ARG A 37 -17.41 3.81 -9.54
CA ARG A 37 -18.66 3.13 -9.20
C ARG A 37 -19.75 3.48 -10.21
N VAL A 38 -20.41 2.47 -10.75
CA VAL A 38 -21.57 2.64 -11.62
C VAL A 38 -22.79 2.16 -10.83
N ASN A 39 -23.77 3.04 -10.64
CA ASN A 39 -24.95 2.80 -9.78
C ASN A 39 -24.60 2.37 -8.34
N GLY A 40 -23.49 2.87 -7.80
CA GLY A 40 -23.02 2.54 -6.45
C GLY A 40 -22.24 1.23 -6.33
N ILE A 41 -22.11 0.46 -7.42
CA ILE A 41 -21.47 -0.85 -7.43
C ILE A 41 -20.10 -0.75 -8.13
N ILE A 42 -19.09 -1.42 -7.59
CA ILE A 42 -17.77 -1.57 -8.22
C ILE A 42 -17.87 -2.72 -9.22
N MET A 43 -17.71 -2.41 -10.51
CA MET A 43 -17.86 -3.41 -11.59
C MET A 43 -16.61 -4.27 -11.82
N TYR A 44 -15.45 -3.84 -11.34
CA TYR A 44 -14.20 -4.59 -11.46
C TYR A 44 -13.88 -5.36 -10.17
N LYS A 45 -13.20 -6.50 -10.32
CA LYS A 45 -12.63 -7.22 -9.18
C LYS A 45 -11.39 -6.51 -8.67
N SER A 46 -11.29 -6.35 -7.36
CA SER A 46 -10.13 -5.68 -6.79
C SER A 46 -8.85 -6.52 -6.87
N SER A 47 -8.97 -7.85 -6.86
CA SER A 47 -7.84 -8.75 -7.12
C SER A 47 -7.24 -8.52 -8.52
N SER A 48 -8.06 -8.26 -9.55
CA SER A 48 -7.59 -7.89 -10.89
C SER A 48 -6.85 -6.55 -10.88
N LEU A 49 -7.38 -5.55 -10.17
CA LEU A 49 -6.74 -4.22 -10.07
C LEU A 49 -5.38 -4.31 -9.38
N VAL A 50 -5.29 -5.03 -8.27
CA VAL A 50 -4.04 -5.21 -7.51
C VAL A 50 -3.02 -6.01 -8.34
N LEU A 51 -3.45 -7.05 -9.05
CA LEU A 51 -2.57 -7.82 -9.93
C LEU A 51 -1.97 -6.96 -11.05
N LEU A 52 -2.80 -6.15 -11.74
CA LEU A 52 -2.32 -5.22 -12.77
C LEU A 52 -1.37 -4.18 -12.20
N LEU A 53 -1.66 -3.68 -11.00
CA LEU A 53 -0.79 -2.72 -10.33
C LEU A 53 0.61 -3.31 -10.12
N GLU A 54 0.70 -4.54 -9.62
CA GLU A 54 1.99 -5.22 -9.42
C GLU A 54 2.72 -5.47 -10.75
N ILE A 55 1.99 -5.82 -11.82
CA ILE A 55 2.56 -5.97 -13.18
C ILE A 55 3.13 -4.63 -13.67
N ILE A 56 2.40 -3.53 -13.54
CA ILE A 56 2.87 -2.20 -13.98
C ILE A 56 4.09 -1.75 -13.15
N LYS A 57 4.07 -1.96 -11.84
CA LYS A 57 5.21 -1.63 -10.98
C LYS A 57 6.45 -2.44 -11.32
N PHE A 58 6.26 -3.72 -11.64
CA PHE A 58 7.33 -4.58 -12.12
C PHE A 58 7.89 -4.09 -13.46
N THR A 59 7.05 -3.77 -14.44
CA THR A 59 7.53 -3.31 -15.76
C THR A 59 8.30 -2.01 -15.66
N ILE A 60 7.81 -1.03 -14.88
CA ILE A 60 8.53 0.24 -14.64
C ILE A 60 9.86 -0.04 -13.94
N SER A 61 9.87 -0.86 -12.89
CA SER A 61 11.11 -1.20 -12.16
C SER A 61 12.12 -1.92 -13.04
N PHE A 62 11.64 -2.79 -13.92
CA PHE A 62 12.46 -3.51 -14.89
C PHE A 62 13.02 -2.58 -15.96
N MET A 63 12.25 -1.61 -16.45
CA MET A 63 12.74 -0.57 -17.37
C MET A 63 13.84 0.28 -16.73
N ILE A 64 13.68 0.67 -15.47
CA ILE A 64 14.72 1.40 -14.71
C ILE A 64 15.96 0.52 -14.53
N LEU A 65 15.78 -0.75 -14.15
CA LEU A 65 16.87 -1.71 -14.00
C LEU A 65 17.66 -1.88 -15.31
N TRP A 66 16.95 -1.94 -16.44
CA TRP A 66 17.56 -2.04 -17.77
C TRP A 66 18.40 -0.81 -18.11
N SER A 67 17.92 0.38 -17.77
CA SER A 67 18.67 1.63 -17.91
C SER A 67 19.93 1.65 -17.02
N GLU A 68 19.84 1.05 -15.84
CA GLU A 68 20.94 0.97 -14.87
C GLU A 68 21.84 -0.27 -15.03
N LYS A 69 21.71 -1.03 -16.12
CA LYS A 69 22.38 -2.33 -16.30
C LYS A 69 23.90 -2.28 -16.11
N ASN A 70 24.54 -1.16 -16.48
CA ASN A 70 25.99 -0.98 -16.34
C ASN A 70 26.45 -0.87 -14.87
N LYS A 71 25.54 -0.55 -13.95
CA LYS A 71 25.79 -0.46 -12.51
C LYS A 71 25.51 -1.79 -11.78
N LEU A 72 24.95 -2.80 -12.48
CA LEU A 72 24.60 -4.08 -11.89
C LEU A 72 25.86 -4.89 -11.54
N ASN A 73 25.96 -5.30 -10.29
CA ASN A 73 26.94 -6.28 -9.85
C ASN A 73 26.24 -7.62 -9.65
N TYR A 74 26.33 -8.51 -10.64
CA TYR A 74 25.67 -9.81 -10.64
C TYR A 74 26.03 -10.70 -9.44
N LYS A 75 27.21 -10.50 -8.82
CA LYS A 75 27.61 -11.24 -7.61
C LYS A 75 26.73 -10.94 -6.38
N GLN A 76 25.93 -9.87 -6.44
CA GLN A 76 24.99 -9.53 -5.38
C GLN A 76 23.65 -10.25 -5.51
N ILE A 77 23.38 -10.91 -6.64
CA ILE A 77 22.17 -11.70 -6.84
C ILE A 77 22.31 -13.00 -6.06
N LYS A 78 21.76 -13.03 -4.85
CA LYS A 78 21.70 -14.22 -4.01
C LYS A 78 20.27 -14.68 -3.87
N PHE A 79 20.03 -15.98 -4.03
CA PHE A 79 18.71 -16.56 -3.88
C PHE A 79 18.06 -16.26 -2.52
N ARG A 80 18.87 -16.21 -1.45
CA ARG A 80 18.40 -15.85 -0.11
C ARG A 80 17.87 -14.41 -0.04
N SER A 81 18.51 -13.48 -0.75
CA SER A 81 18.09 -12.07 -0.81
C SER A 81 16.76 -11.96 -1.55
N VAL A 82 16.61 -12.69 -2.67
CA VAL A 82 15.35 -12.77 -3.44
C VAL A 82 14.22 -13.30 -2.55
N ILE A 83 14.38 -14.47 -1.94
CA ILE A 83 13.34 -15.08 -1.08
C ILE A 83 12.94 -14.17 0.09
N SER A 84 13.85 -13.35 0.60
CA SER A 84 13.53 -12.45 1.72
C SER A 84 12.41 -11.46 1.36
N PHE A 85 12.24 -11.12 0.08
CA PHE A 85 11.15 -10.26 -0.42
C PHE A 85 9.78 -10.97 -0.53
N SER A 86 9.72 -12.30 -0.37
CA SER A 86 8.44 -13.04 -0.39
C SER A 86 7.52 -12.65 0.76
N LEU A 87 8.03 -12.54 1.98
CA LEU A 87 7.24 -12.18 3.15
C LEU A 87 6.57 -10.80 3.03
N PRO A 88 7.29 -9.70 2.69
CA PRO A 88 6.65 -8.39 2.54
C PRO A 88 5.68 -8.38 1.35
N ALA A 89 6.01 -9.05 0.24
CA ALA A 89 5.11 -9.17 -0.90
C ALA A 89 3.79 -9.89 -0.53
N LEU A 90 3.87 -10.98 0.24
CA LEU A 90 2.70 -11.69 0.76
C LEU A 90 1.87 -10.78 1.67
N CYS A 91 2.53 -10.03 2.57
CA CYS A 91 1.84 -9.09 3.45
C CYS A 91 1.14 -7.98 2.66
N TYR A 92 1.78 -7.41 1.63
CA TYR A 92 1.15 -6.42 0.74
C TYR A 92 -0.02 -7.02 -0.03
N GLY A 93 0.13 -8.23 -0.58
CA GLY A 93 -0.94 -8.93 -1.29
C GLY A 93 -2.16 -9.16 -0.40
N ILE A 94 -1.98 -9.70 0.81
CA ILE A 94 -3.08 -9.88 1.77
C ILE A 94 -3.65 -8.51 2.16
N ASN A 95 -2.81 -7.52 2.48
CA ASN A 95 -3.28 -6.20 2.93
C ASN A 95 -4.16 -5.52 1.87
N ASN A 96 -3.73 -5.51 0.60
CA ASN A 96 -4.46 -4.88 -0.48
C ASN A 96 -5.81 -5.55 -0.75
N ASN A 97 -5.87 -6.88 -0.70
CA ASN A 97 -7.12 -7.61 -0.89
C ASN A 97 -8.06 -7.49 0.32
N LEU A 98 -7.53 -7.51 1.53
CA LEU A 98 -8.29 -7.34 2.76
C LEU A 98 -8.92 -5.94 2.83
N ALA A 99 -8.22 -4.90 2.33
CA ALA A 99 -8.74 -3.53 2.25
C ALA A 99 -10.06 -3.44 1.49
N VAL A 100 -10.20 -4.26 0.44
CA VAL A 100 -11.40 -4.33 -0.39
C VAL A 100 -12.46 -5.16 0.32
N TYR A 101 -12.10 -6.36 0.78
CA TYR A 101 -13.01 -7.27 1.46
C TYR A 101 -13.70 -6.61 2.67
N MET A 102 -12.98 -5.78 3.42
CA MET A 102 -13.56 -5.05 4.56
C MET A 102 -14.62 -4.02 4.18
N GLN A 103 -14.68 -3.55 2.93
CA GLN A 103 -15.73 -2.62 2.48
C GLN A 103 -17.12 -3.26 2.48
N ASP A 104 -17.21 -4.60 2.48
CA ASP A 104 -18.47 -5.34 2.58
C ASP A 104 -18.95 -5.47 4.04
N TYR A 105 -18.05 -5.31 5.01
CA TYR A 105 -18.31 -5.51 6.45
C TYR A 105 -18.34 -4.21 7.27
N MET A 106 -17.99 -3.09 6.63
CA MET A 106 -17.86 -1.80 7.28
C MET A 106 -18.04 -0.66 6.28
N ASP A 107 -18.69 0.41 6.71
CA ASP A 107 -18.80 1.61 5.89
C ASP A 107 -17.43 2.32 5.70
N PRO A 108 -17.20 3.00 4.56
CA PRO A 108 -15.91 3.63 4.25
C PRO A 108 -15.44 4.65 5.30
N SER A 109 -16.37 5.35 5.95
CA SER A 109 -16.08 6.34 6.99
C SER A 109 -15.51 5.68 8.24
N THR A 110 -16.19 4.66 8.78
CA THR A 110 -15.71 3.89 9.94
C THR A 110 -14.39 3.18 9.64
N PHE A 111 -14.24 2.64 8.42
CA PHE A 111 -13.00 2.01 7.98
C PHE A 111 -11.81 2.97 8.03
N GLN A 112 -11.99 4.21 7.58
CA GLN A 112 -10.93 5.22 7.59
C GLN A 112 -10.52 5.63 9.00
N VAL A 113 -11.47 5.76 9.94
CA VAL A 113 -11.17 6.04 11.36
C VAL A 113 -10.25 4.96 11.92
N LEU A 114 -10.64 3.70 11.76
CA LEU A 114 -9.93 2.56 12.34
C LEU A 114 -8.57 2.34 11.67
N CYS A 115 -8.44 2.63 10.38
CA CYS A 115 -7.16 2.55 9.67
C CYS A 115 -6.11 3.53 10.21
N ASN A 116 -6.47 4.60 10.92
CA ASN A 116 -5.48 5.47 11.57
C ASN A 116 -4.63 4.71 12.62
N LEU A 117 -5.12 3.59 13.16
CA LEU A 117 -4.35 2.70 14.03
C LEU A 117 -3.12 2.11 13.33
N LYS A 118 -3.10 2.06 12.00
CA LYS A 118 -1.92 1.69 11.20
C LYS A 118 -0.70 2.53 11.55
N ILE A 119 -0.87 3.81 11.88
CA ILE A 119 0.24 4.71 12.25
C ILE A 119 0.91 4.20 13.53
N VAL A 120 0.11 3.84 14.54
CA VAL A 120 0.59 3.28 15.81
C VAL A 120 1.26 1.93 15.58
N SER A 121 0.59 1.03 14.84
CA SER A 121 1.13 -0.28 14.47
C SER A 121 2.50 -0.18 13.79
N THR A 122 2.62 0.70 12.81
CA THR A 122 3.88 0.95 12.08
C THR A 122 4.96 1.46 13.03
N ALA A 123 4.64 2.40 13.93
CA ALA A 123 5.60 2.93 14.89
C ALA A 123 6.11 1.87 15.88
N VAL A 124 5.21 1.01 16.38
CA VAL A 124 5.56 -0.11 17.26
C VAL A 124 6.46 -1.11 16.53
N LEU A 125 6.06 -1.53 15.33
CA LEU A 125 6.86 -2.45 14.51
C LEU A 125 8.21 -1.85 14.11
N TYR A 126 8.27 -0.55 13.85
CA TYR A 126 9.52 0.16 13.60
C TYR A 126 10.46 0.07 14.80
N ARG A 127 9.94 0.25 16.02
CA ARG A 127 10.72 0.08 17.24
C ARG A 127 11.21 -1.35 17.41
N LEU A 128 10.36 -2.35 17.15
CA LEU A 128 10.68 -3.76 17.35
C LEU A 128 11.64 -4.34 16.31
N ILE A 129 11.42 -4.04 15.02
CA ILE A 129 12.19 -4.62 13.90
C ILE A 129 13.46 -3.82 13.63
N MET A 130 13.38 -2.48 13.65
CA MET A 130 14.51 -1.60 13.34
C MET A 130 15.33 -1.21 14.58
N ASN A 131 14.92 -1.65 15.78
CA ASN A 131 15.57 -1.33 17.07
C ASN A 131 15.81 0.17 17.30
N ARG A 132 14.98 1.05 16.70
CA ARG A 132 15.09 2.50 16.87
C ARG A 132 14.21 2.98 18.01
N LYS A 133 14.81 3.69 18.96
CA LYS A 133 14.06 4.32 20.07
C LYS A 133 13.38 5.60 19.56
N LEU A 134 12.06 5.66 19.69
CA LEU A 134 11.28 6.87 19.45
C LEU A 134 11.36 7.79 20.68
N LYS A 135 11.64 9.07 20.46
CA LYS A 135 11.64 10.10 21.51
C LYS A 135 10.20 10.34 22.00
N PHE A 136 10.06 10.86 23.23
CA PHE A 136 8.74 11.20 23.78
C PHE A 136 7.96 12.17 22.88
N VAL A 137 8.64 13.18 22.31
CA VAL A 137 8.04 14.12 21.35
C VAL A 137 7.53 13.41 20.09
N GLN A 138 8.22 12.37 19.62
CA GLN A 138 7.78 11.58 18.46
C GLN A 138 6.54 10.75 18.80
N TRP A 139 6.48 10.17 20.00
CA TRP A 139 5.27 9.51 20.50
C TRP A 139 4.09 10.49 20.61
N LEU A 140 4.33 11.68 21.16
CA LEU A 140 3.30 12.72 21.25
C LEU A 140 2.80 13.16 19.87
N SER A 141 3.70 13.32 18.89
CA SER A 141 3.30 13.64 17.51
C SER A 141 2.48 12.52 16.87
N LEU A 142 2.82 11.25 17.15
CA LEU A 142 2.07 10.11 16.63
C LEU A 142 0.67 10.05 17.25
N THR A 143 0.55 10.26 18.56
CA THR A 143 -0.76 10.28 19.24
C THR A 143 -1.62 11.43 18.73
N LEU A 144 -1.05 12.62 18.57
CA LEU A 144 -1.76 13.77 18.02
C LEU A 144 -2.23 13.52 16.58
N MET A 145 -1.39 12.92 15.73
CA MET A 145 -1.76 12.61 14.35
C MET A 145 -2.90 11.58 14.29
N THR A 146 -2.88 10.57 15.16
CA THR A 146 -3.97 9.58 15.24
C THR A 146 -5.27 10.20 15.74
N LEU A 147 -5.22 11.09 16.73
CA LEU A 147 -6.40 11.79 17.25
C LEU A 147 -6.99 12.74 16.21
N ALA A 148 -6.16 13.49 15.49
CA ALA A 148 -6.60 14.37 14.40
C ALA A 148 -7.30 13.57 13.29
N GLY A 149 -6.77 12.41 12.91
CA GLY A 149 -7.41 11.50 11.95
C GLY A 149 -8.77 11.00 12.43
N MET A 150 -8.89 10.60 13.69
CA MET A 150 -10.17 10.17 14.29
C MET A 150 -11.20 11.30 14.32
N LEU A 151 -10.80 12.51 14.73
CA LEU A 151 -11.68 13.68 14.78
C LEU A 151 -12.19 14.08 13.39
N ASN A 152 -11.31 14.11 12.38
CA ASN A 152 -11.69 14.43 11.00
C ASN A 152 -12.74 13.46 10.47
N SER A 153 -12.53 12.17 10.70
CA SER A 153 -13.47 11.15 10.26
C SER A 153 -14.80 11.16 11.04
N TYR A 154 -14.78 11.50 12.35
CA TYR A 154 -16.01 11.63 13.15
C TYR A 154 -16.89 12.82 12.70
N ILE A 155 -16.30 13.95 12.34
CA ILE A 155 -17.04 15.10 11.81
C ILE A 155 -17.73 14.73 10.49
N GLY A 156 -17.03 14.04 9.59
CA GLY A 156 -17.60 13.58 8.32
C GLY A 156 -18.77 12.60 8.45
N MET A 157 -18.96 11.96 9.60
CA MET A 157 -20.12 11.10 9.88
C MET A 157 -21.36 11.90 10.30
N LYS A 158 -21.22 13.09 10.88
CA LYS A 158 -22.35 13.90 11.37
C LYS A 158 -23.18 14.56 10.28
N ASP A 159 -22.61 14.79 9.09
CA ASP A 159 -23.29 15.48 7.98
C ASP A 159 -24.15 14.57 7.09
N LYS A 160 -24.22 13.26 7.37
CA LYS A 160 -25.11 12.33 6.64
C LYS A 160 -26.51 12.32 7.27
N PRO A 161 -27.60 12.49 6.50
CA PRO A 161 -28.96 12.43 7.03
C PRO A 161 -29.21 11.06 7.67
N GLN A 162 -29.80 11.10 8.86
CA GLN A 162 -29.98 10.03 9.84
C GLN A 162 -30.97 8.92 9.41
N SER A 163 -31.05 8.59 8.13
CA SER A 163 -31.93 7.56 7.60
C SER A 163 -31.14 6.58 6.74
N LEU A 164 -30.70 5.49 7.39
CA LEU A 164 -30.65 4.09 6.93
C LEU A 164 -29.56 3.34 7.71
N ASN A 165 -29.96 2.87 8.90
CA ASN A 165 -29.34 1.84 9.74
C ASN A 165 -27.94 2.12 10.34
N ASP A 166 -27.78 1.62 11.55
CA ASP A 166 -26.65 1.77 12.47
C ASP A 166 -25.28 1.76 11.80
N VAL A 167 -24.32 2.47 12.40
CA VAL A 167 -22.88 2.31 12.12
C VAL A 167 -22.61 0.81 11.97
N TYR A 168 -22.35 0.38 10.73
CA TYR A 168 -22.24 -1.04 10.40
C TYR A 168 -20.86 -1.51 10.81
N LEU A 169 -20.68 -1.68 12.13
CA LEU A 169 -19.47 -2.14 12.75
C LEU A 169 -19.71 -3.55 13.29
N THR A 170 -19.38 -4.54 12.47
CA THR A 170 -19.38 -5.92 12.92
C THR A 170 -18.12 -6.20 13.76
N PRO A 171 -18.20 -7.02 14.82
CA PRO A 171 -17.01 -7.47 15.56
C PRO A 171 -15.96 -8.12 14.67
N VAL A 172 -16.42 -8.81 13.61
CA VAL A 172 -15.57 -9.39 12.55
C VAL A 172 -14.82 -8.27 11.81
N GLY A 173 -15.51 -7.22 11.37
CA GLY A 173 -14.89 -6.06 10.71
C GLY A 173 -13.83 -5.36 11.58
N LEU A 174 -14.08 -5.25 12.90
CA LEU A 174 -13.08 -4.70 13.83
C LEU A 174 -11.84 -5.60 13.93
N SER A 175 -12.03 -6.91 14.07
CA SER A 175 -10.91 -7.87 14.13
C SER A 175 -10.07 -7.86 12.84
N LEU A 176 -10.73 -7.81 11.68
CA LEU A 176 -10.08 -7.70 10.37
C LEU A 176 -9.30 -6.40 10.24
N THR A 177 -9.81 -5.29 10.79
CA THR A 177 -9.12 -4.00 10.72
C THR A 177 -7.85 -3.96 11.57
N LEU A 178 -7.83 -4.65 12.72
CA LEU A 178 -6.60 -4.80 13.51
C LEU A 178 -5.54 -5.60 12.75
N VAL A 179 -5.95 -6.72 12.14
CA VAL A 179 -5.07 -7.53 11.29
C VAL A 179 -4.56 -6.72 10.09
N TYR A 180 -5.44 -5.94 9.45
CA TYR A 180 -5.07 -5.01 8.39
C TYR A 180 -3.98 -4.04 8.83
N CYS A 181 -4.19 -3.33 9.94
CA CYS A 181 -3.26 -2.32 10.45
C CYS A 181 -1.91 -2.95 10.84
N PHE A 182 -1.92 -4.17 11.39
CA PHE A 182 -0.72 -4.92 11.68
C PHE A 182 0.04 -5.33 10.42
N LEU A 183 -0.61 -5.99 9.47
CA LEU A 183 0.00 -6.43 8.21
C LEU A 183 0.54 -5.25 7.40
N SER A 184 -0.17 -4.12 7.37
CA SER A 184 0.26 -2.93 6.64
C SER A 184 1.54 -2.34 7.24
N GLY A 185 1.61 -2.26 8.57
CA GLY A 185 2.83 -1.83 9.27
C GLY A 185 3.98 -2.83 9.09
N LEU A 186 3.68 -4.14 9.16
CA LEU A 186 4.68 -5.21 9.01
C LEU A 186 5.30 -5.17 7.61
N ALA A 187 4.48 -5.09 6.56
CA ALA A 187 4.93 -5.03 5.18
C ALA A 187 5.85 -3.83 4.95
N GLY A 188 5.45 -2.64 5.40
CA GLY A 188 6.23 -1.41 5.26
C GLY A 188 7.58 -1.48 5.97
N VAL A 189 7.57 -1.79 7.28
CA VAL A 189 8.78 -1.82 8.10
C VAL A 189 9.73 -2.93 7.68
N TYR A 190 9.20 -4.11 7.34
CA TYR A 190 10.04 -5.24 6.91
C TYR A 190 10.64 -5.03 5.52
N THR A 191 9.91 -4.38 4.60
CA THR A 191 10.47 -3.94 3.31
C THR A 191 11.64 -2.98 3.54
N GLU A 192 11.45 -1.96 4.38
CA GLU A 192 12.52 -1.01 4.72
C GLU A 192 13.72 -1.71 5.36
N TYR A 193 13.48 -2.68 6.25
CA TYR A 193 14.53 -3.49 6.89
C TYR A 193 15.37 -4.25 5.86
N ILE A 194 14.73 -4.96 4.91
CA ILE A 194 15.46 -5.70 3.87
C ILE A 194 16.21 -4.77 2.93
N LEU A 195 15.56 -3.69 2.46
CA LEU A 195 16.19 -2.71 1.58
C LEU A 195 17.48 -2.13 2.20
N LYS A 196 17.45 -1.87 3.51
CA LYS A 196 18.61 -1.35 4.25
C LYS A 196 19.68 -2.39 4.56
N LYS A 197 19.36 -3.69 4.54
CA LYS A 197 20.32 -4.76 4.82
C LYS A 197 21.37 -4.94 3.73
N GLU A 198 21.01 -4.63 2.48
CA GLU A 198 21.90 -4.71 1.32
C GLU A 198 22.03 -3.33 0.64
N PRO A 199 22.78 -2.38 1.22
CA PRO A 199 22.83 -1.00 0.72
C PRO A 199 23.51 -0.87 -0.65
N MET A 200 24.28 -1.88 -1.06
CA MET A 200 25.05 -1.91 -2.30
C MET A 200 24.27 -2.46 -3.50
N THR A 201 23.12 -3.10 -3.27
CA THR A 201 22.26 -3.56 -4.37
C THR A 201 21.47 -2.39 -4.95
N LEU A 202 21.23 -2.45 -6.25
CA LEU A 202 20.39 -1.48 -6.93
C LEU A 202 18.95 -1.60 -6.44
N LEU A 203 18.30 -0.45 -6.25
CA LEU A 203 16.93 -0.40 -5.76
C LEU A 203 15.96 -1.01 -6.78
N SER A 204 16.16 -0.67 -8.05
CA SER A 204 15.38 -1.21 -9.18
C SER A 204 15.38 -2.75 -9.18
N LEU A 205 16.51 -3.37 -8.82
CA LEU A 205 16.62 -4.82 -8.67
C LEU A 205 15.83 -5.36 -7.47
N GLN A 206 15.93 -4.71 -6.30
CA GLN A 206 15.19 -5.08 -5.10
C GLN A 206 13.67 -4.93 -5.28
N ASN A 207 13.24 -3.86 -5.96
CA ASN A 207 11.86 -3.64 -6.35
C ASN A 207 11.36 -4.74 -7.30
N CYS A 208 12.17 -5.14 -8.29
CA CYS A 208 11.84 -6.29 -9.13
C CYS A 208 11.63 -7.57 -8.30
N TYR A 209 12.47 -7.85 -7.29
CA TYR A 209 12.26 -9.01 -6.42
C TYR A 209 10.93 -8.92 -5.66
N LEU A 210 10.61 -7.76 -5.09
CA LEU A 210 9.34 -7.55 -4.39
C LEU A 210 8.14 -7.77 -5.31
N TYR A 211 8.14 -7.15 -6.50
CA TYR A 211 7.00 -7.20 -7.41
C TYR A 211 6.84 -8.55 -8.11
N ILE A 212 7.92 -9.33 -8.32
CA ILE A 212 7.78 -10.72 -8.82
C ILE A 212 6.98 -11.56 -7.83
N PHE A 213 7.30 -11.51 -6.53
CA PHE A 213 6.50 -12.22 -5.53
C PHE A 213 5.10 -11.62 -5.38
N GLY A 214 4.96 -10.30 -5.52
CA GLY A 214 3.66 -9.62 -5.52
C GLY A 214 2.75 -10.12 -6.63
N ILE A 215 3.26 -10.24 -7.86
CA ILE A 215 2.54 -10.82 -9.00
C ILE A 215 2.16 -12.27 -8.71
N LEU A 216 3.08 -13.10 -8.21
CA LEU A 216 2.79 -14.50 -7.90
C LEU A 216 1.63 -14.64 -6.90
N PHE A 217 1.67 -13.94 -5.77
CA PHE A 217 0.62 -14.03 -4.76
C PHE A 217 -0.71 -13.45 -5.25
N ASN A 218 -0.70 -12.28 -5.89
CA ASN A 218 -1.95 -11.69 -6.39
C ASN A 218 -2.53 -12.47 -7.56
N PHE A 219 -1.71 -13.14 -8.37
CA PHE A 219 -2.19 -14.04 -9.41
C PHE A 219 -2.89 -15.25 -8.79
N THR A 220 -2.30 -15.89 -7.77
CA THR A 220 -2.95 -17.00 -7.08
C THR A 220 -4.28 -16.59 -6.44
N PHE A 221 -4.33 -15.39 -5.86
CA PHE A 221 -5.54 -14.86 -5.24
C PHE A 221 -6.62 -14.54 -6.28
N TRP A 222 -6.26 -13.86 -7.37
CA TRP A 222 -7.15 -13.61 -8.50
C TRP A 222 -7.70 -14.92 -9.07
N TYR A 223 -6.82 -15.88 -9.38
CA TYR A 223 -7.20 -17.17 -9.92
C TYR A 223 -8.18 -17.93 -9.00
N SER A 224 -8.00 -17.85 -7.68
CA SER A 224 -8.92 -18.49 -6.71
C SER A 224 -10.32 -17.88 -6.66
N GLN A 225 -10.50 -16.65 -7.16
CA GLN A 225 -11.76 -15.90 -7.10
C GLN A 225 -12.44 -15.73 -8.46
N THR A 226 -11.75 -16.07 -9.54
CA THR A 226 -12.23 -15.87 -10.92
C THR A 226 -13.06 -17.07 -11.36
N ALA A 227 -14.29 -16.82 -11.83
CA ALA A 227 -15.10 -17.85 -12.48
C ALA A 227 -14.58 -18.11 -13.91
N GLU A 228 -14.89 -19.28 -14.49
CA GLU A 228 -14.31 -19.74 -15.76
C GLU A 228 -14.46 -18.75 -16.94
N ASP A 229 -15.50 -17.90 -16.93
CA ASP A 229 -15.81 -16.96 -18.02
C ASP A 229 -15.39 -15.49 -17.75
N GLU A 230 -14.79 -15.20 -16.60
CA GLU A 230 -14.46 -13.82 -16.23
C GLU A 230 -13.06 -13.40 -16.70
N SER A 231 -12.99 -12.30 -17.43
CA SER A 231 -11.73 -11.74 -17.90
C SER A 231 -11.09 -10.82 -16.86
N LEU A 232 -9.75 -10.76 -16.88
CA LEU A 232 -8.98 -9.93 -15.94
C LEU A 232 -9.38 -8.43 -16.00
N LEU A 233 -9.71 -7.93 -17.18
CA LEU A 233 -10.05 -6.52 -17.43
C LEU A 233 -11.56 -6.24 -17.37
N GLN A 234 -12.37 -7.19 -16.91
CA GLN A 234 -13.81 -7.01 -16.83
C GLN A 234 -14.19 -5.87 -15.88
N GLY A 235 -15.06 -4.97 -16.35
CA GLY A 235 -15.53 -3.82 -15.58
C GLY A 235 -14.54 -2.66 -15.48
N PHE A 236 -13.42 -2.69 -16.22
CA PHE A 236 -12.44 -1.61 -16.22
C PHE A 236 -12.95 -0.40 -16.99
N THR A 237 -12.93 0.76 -16.34
CA THR A 237 -13.28 2.06 -16.92
C THR A 237 -12.06 2.97 -16.97
N LEU A 238 -12.17 4.13 -17.61
CA LEU A 238 -11.10 5.15 -17.61
C LEU A 238 -10.67 5.53 -16.18
N TYR A 239 -11.60 5.61 -15.23
CA TYR A 239 -11.28 5.85 -13.83
C TYR A 239 -10.47 4.71 -13.19
N THR A 240 -10.69 3.46 -13.61
CA THR A 240 -9.89 2.31 -13.14
C THR A 240 -8.43 2.43 -13.57
N TRP A 241 -8.18 2.93 -14.79
CA TRP A 241 -6.83 3.21 -15.26
C TRP A 241 -6.18 4.39 -14.53
N LEU A 242 -6.93 5.44 -14.20
CA LEU A 242 -6.44 6.55 -13.37
C LEU A 242 -6.10 6.09 -11.94
N ILE A 243 -6.88 5.17 -11.38
CA ILE A 243 -6.57 4.52 -10.10
C ILE A 243 -5.23 3.77 -10.19
N LEU A 244 -5.00 3.01 -11.27
CA LEU A 244 -3.73 2.32 -11.46
C LEU A 244 -2.56 3.31 -11.53
N LEU A 245 -2.69 4.37 -12.34
CA LEU A 245 -1.65 5.41 -12.47
C LEU A 245 -1.30 6.05 -11.12
N THR A 246 -2.29 6.52 -10.37
CA THR A 246 -2.05 7.15 -9.05
C THR A 246 -1.39 6.19 -8.04
N GLN A 247 -1.64 4.89 -8.12
CA GLN A 247 -1.04 3.90 -7.21
C GLN A 247 0.33 3.39 -7.66
N THR A 248 0.73 3.63 -8.91
CA THR A 248 2.05 3.23 -9.43
C THR A 248 3.19 4.09 -8.91
N GLU A 249 2.93 5.28 -8.36
CA GLU A 249 3.98 6.16 -7.84
C GLU A 249 4.71 5.62 -6.61
N LYS A 250 4.16 4.58 -5.96
CA LYS A 250 4.77 3.90 -4.80
C LYS A 250 5.95 2.96 -5.17
N ILE A 251 6.70 3.25 -6.24
CA ILE A 251 7.85 2.45 -6.72
C ILE A 251 9.17 2.92 -6.13
#